data_AF-A0A355QD61-F1
#
_entry.id   AF-A0A355QD61-F1
#
_cell.length_a   1.000
_cell.length_b   1.000
_cell.length_c   1.000
_cell.angle_alpha   90.00
_cell.angle_beta   90.00
_cell.angle_gamma   90.00
#
_symmetry.space_group_name_H-M   'P 1'
#
loop_
_entity.id
_entity.type
_entity.pdbx_description
1 polymer ?
#
loop_
_entity_poly.entity_id
_entity_poly.type
_entity_poly.pdbx_seq_one_letter_code
_entity_poly.pdbx_strand_id
1 'polypeptide(L)'
;VYSTLEPILLREIETRKARDTFRVWIHQKLNCLEDDYRCANNEREMLRRITKGKQEVLDAYHAALMRLERKLYPDEITTAPVWSYAGQACKTVGVSPHGEERSGMVFIPGATFNMGSPDGDVSEQPTREVTLTGYWLDRCEVSNAD
;
A
#
# COMPACT_ATOMS: atom_id res chain seq x y z
N VAL A 1 21.65 20.05 21.07
CA VAL A 1 20.38 20.79 20.86
C VAL A 1 19.31 19.92 20.17
N TYR A 2 19.59 19.25 19.05
CA TYR A 2 18.59 18.40 18.38
C TYR A 2 18.05 17.21 19.21
N SER A 3 18.90 16.59 20.04
CA SER A 3 18.52 15.42 20.84
C SER A 3 17.45 15.70 21.91
N THR A 4 17.26 16.96 22.34
CA THR A 4 16.26 17.32 23.36
C THR A 4 14.92 17.72 22.76
N LEU A 5 14.89 18.11 21.48
CA LEU A 5 13.69 18.55 20.77
C LEU A 5 12.96 17.40 20.06
N GLU A 6 13.69 16.34 19.71
CA GLU A 6 13.13 15.17 19.04
C GLU A 6 11.94 14.52 19.77
N PRO A 7 12.00 14.22 21.09
CA PRO A 7 10.85 13.63 21.78
C PRO A 7 9.63 14.57 21.84
N ILE A 8 9.85 15.89 21.88
CA ILE A 8 8.78 16.89 21.86
C ILE A 8 8.09 16.90 20.49
N LEU A 9 8.87 16.86 19.41
CA LEU A 9 8.35 16.82 18.04
C LEU A 9 7.55 15.54 17.78
N LEU A 10 8.06 14.38 18.20
CA LEU A 10 7.34 13.11 18.04
C LEU A 10 6.00 13.13 18.79
N ARG A 11 5.98 13.67 20.02
CA ARG A 11 4.76 13.82 20.81
C ARG A 11 3.76 14.78 20.15
N GLU A 12 4.21 15.88 19.57
CA GLU A 12 3.34 16.82 18.86
C GLU A 12 2.72 16.16 17.61
N ILE A 13 3.50 15.40 16.85
CA ILE A 13 3.03 14.65 15.66
C ILE A 13 1.93 13.66 16.05
N GLU A 14 2.13 12.92 17.14
CA GLU A 14 1.12 12.02 17.71
C GLU A 14 -0.13 12.78 18.15
N THR A 15 0.04 13.87 18.90
CA THR A 15 -1.06 14.69 19.41
C THR A 15 -1.92 15.25 18.27
N ARG A 16 -1.29 15.60 17.14
CA ARG A 16 -1.99 16.09 15.95
C ARG A 16 -2.50 14.98 15.02
N LYS A 17 -2.32 13.71 15.37
CA LYS A 17 -2.64 12.55 14.52
C LYS A 17 -2.02 12.66 13.11
N ALA A 18 -0.84 13.26 13.02
CA ALA A 18 -0.20 13.57 11.75
C ALA A 18 0.72 12.45 11.25
N ARG A 19 0.88 11.35 12.02
CA ARG A 19 1.77 10.22 11.68
C ARG A 19 1.57 9.77 10.23
N ASP A 20 0.33 9.45 9.84
CA ASP A 20 0.04 8.89 8.51
C ASP A 20 0.32 9.89 7.37
N THR A 21 0.10 11.18 7.62
CA THR A 21 0.50 12.23 6.70
C THR A 21 2.03 12.27 6.53
N PHE A 22 2.78 12.15 7.63
CA PHE A 22 4.24 12.05 7.56
C PHE A 22 4.70 10.79 6.85
N ARG A 23 4.00 9.66 7.01
CA ARG A 23 4.31 8.44 6.26
C ARG A 23 4.18 8.62 4.77
N VAL A 24 3.02 9.09 4.32
CA VAL A 24 2.78 9.36 2.89
C VAL A 24 3.85 10.30 2.36
N TRP A 25 4.16 11.36 3.11
CA TRP A 25 5.21 12.30 2.75
C TRP A 25 6.59 11.64 2.66
N ILE A 26 7.02 10.85 3.64
CA ILE A 26 8.31 10.14 3.65
C ILE A 26 8.41 9.19 2.45
N HIS A 27 7.38 8.39 2.17
CA HIS A 27 7.40 7.48 1.02
C HIS A 27 7.44 8.23 -0.31
N GLN A 28 6.76 9.37 -0.43
CA GLN A 28 6.90 10.23 -1.62
C GLN A 28 8.35 10.69 -1.80
N LYS A 29 9.05 11.05 -0.71
CA LYS A 29 10.47 11.43 -0.76
C LYS A 29 11.36 10.27 -1.18
N LEU A 30 11.17 9.10 -0.58
CA LEU A 30 11.96 7.90 -0.88
C LEU A 30 11.75 7.44 -2.33
N ASN A 31 10.50 7.37 -2.78
CA ASN A 31 10.17 7.00 -4.16
C ASN A 31 10.81 7.96 -5.18
N CYS A 32 10.86 9.26 -4.86
CA CYS A 32 11.51 10.26 -5.72
C CYS A 32 13.04 10.09 -5.80
N LEU A 33 13.67 9.52 -4.77
CA LEU A 33 15.10 9.21 -4.78
C LEU A 33 15.40 7.93 -5.57
N GLU A 34 14.47 6.98 -5.60
CA GLU A 34 14.62 5.68 -6.28
C GLU A 34 14.30 5.75 -7.78
N ASP A 35 13.23 6.45 -8.16
CA ASP A 35 12.71 6.50 -9.52
C ASP A 35 12.36 7.93 -9.95
N ASP A 36 12.89 8.34 -11.10
CA ASP A 36 12.67 9.62 -11.77
C ASP A 36 11.18 9.93 -12.00
N TYR A 37 10.36 8.90 -12.23
CA TYR A 37 8.94 9.03 -12.55
C TYR A 37 8.03 9.07 -11.32
N ARG A 38 8.56 8.78 -10.12
CA ARG A 38 7.78 8.74 -8.87
C ARG A 38 7.95 9.97 -7.99
N CYS A 39 8.54 11.04 -8.54
CA CYS A 39 8.68 12.33 -7.88
C CYS A 39 7.41 13.18 -7.97
N ALA A 40 7.04 13.85 -6.87
CA ALA A 40 6.07 14.93 -6.92
C ALA A 40 6.64 16.15 -7.69
N ASN A 41 5.74 16.97 -8.25
CA ASN A 41 6.10 18.08 -9.16
C ASN A 41 7.26 18.95 -8.63
N ASN A 42 8.34 19.01 -9.42
CA ASN A 42 9.58 19.77 -9.18
C ASN A 42 10.43 19.37 -7.97
N GLU A 43 10.07 18.30 -7.28
CA GLU A 43 10.79 17.87 -6.08
C GLU A 43 12.26 17.53 -6.37
N ARG A 44 12.51 16.86 -7.49
CA ARG A 44 13.85 16.46 -7.89
C ARG A 44 14.76 17.66 -8.17
N GLU A 45 14.20 18.67 -8.82
CA GLU A 45 14.90 19.90 -9.12
C GLU A 45 15.22 20.68 -7.83
N MET A 46 14.29 20.68 -6.87
CA MET A 46 14.55 21.21 -5.53
C MET A 46 15.68 20.45 -4.83
N LEU A 47 15.65 19.11 -4.84
CA LEU A 47 16.71 18.28 -4.24
C LEU A 47 18.07 18.53 -4.91
N ARG A 48 18.13 18.62 -6.24
CA ARG A 48 19.36 18.97 -6.98
C ARG A 48 19.89 20.34 -6.58
N ARG A 49 19.03 21.34 -6.41
CA ARG A 49 19.43 22.69 -5.97
C ARG A 49 19.96 22.72 -4.54
N ILE A 50 19.27 22.05 -3.62
CA ILE A 50 19.62 22.04 -2.19
C ILE A 50 20.91 21.24 -1.96
N THR A 51 21.02 20.07 -2.58
CA THR A 51 22.19 19.18 -2.42
C THR A 51 23.35 19.55 -3.33
N LYS A 52 23.15 20.45 -4.30
CA LYS A 52 24.08 20.76 -5.39
C LYS A 52 24.54 19.53 -6.17
N GLY A 53 23.70 18.49 -6.24
CA GLY A 53 24.01 17.21 -6.89
C GLY A 53 25.07 16.37 -6.17
N LYS A 54 25.38 16.68 -4.90
CA LYS A 54 26.34 15.92 -4.12
C LYS A 54 25.72 14.61 -3.62
N GLN A 55 26.25 13.47 -4.07
CA GLN A 55 25.76 12.15 -3.68
C GLN A 55 25.82 11.93 -2.17
N GLU A 56 26.90 12.36 -1.51
CA GLU A 56 27.07 12.28 -0.05
C GLU A 56 25.89 12.90 0.74
N VAL A 57 25.31 13.98 0.22
CA VAL A 57 24.20 14.69 0.86
C VAL A 57 22.88 13.97 0.58
N LEU A 58 22.72 13.40 -0.61
CA LEU A 58 21.55 12.58 -0.97
C LEU A 58 21.50 11.31 -0.14
N ASP A 59 22.63 10.64 0.05
CA ASP A 59 22.73 9.43 0.87
C ASP A 59 22.42 9.74 2.35
N ALA A 60 22.93 10.87 2.85
CA ALA A 60 22.61 11.35 4.20
C ALA A 60 21.11 11.70 4.35
N TYR A 61 20.52 12.32 3.33
CA TYR A 61 19.09 12.63 3.31
C TYR A 61 18.22 11.36 3.28
N HIS A 62 18.56 10.40 2.42
CA HIS A 62 17.92 9.09 2.37
C HIS A 62 18.00 8.38 3.73
N ALA A 63 19.18 8.33 4.35
CA ALA A 63 19.37 7.74 5.67
C ALA A 63 18.55 8.45 6.76
N ALA A 64 18.41 9.78 6.68
CA ALA A 64 17.61 10.56 7.62
C ALA A 64 16.11 10.24 7.49
N LEU A 65 15.59 10.11 6.27
CA LEU A 65 14.20 9.71 6.01
C LEU A 65 13.90 8.30 6.54
N MET A 66 14.76 7.33 6.23
CA MET A 66 14.64 5.95 6.75
C MET A 66 14.68 5.89 8.27
N ARG A 67 15.49 6.75 8.90
CA ARG A 67 15.56 6.85 10.37
C ARG A 67 14.30 7.47 10.96
N LEU A 68 13.73 8.48 10.29
CA LEU A 68 12.50 9.14 10.72
C LEU A 68 11.30 8.20 10.63
N GLU A 69 11.16 7.47 9.53
CA GLU A 69 10.12 6.45 9.33
C GLU A 69 10.11 5.44 10.48
N ARG A 70 11.30 4.89 10.79
CA ARG A 70 11.48 3.92 11.88
C ARG A 70 11.08 4.47 13.25
N LYS A 71 11.29 5.77 13.49
CA LYS A 71 10.93 6.42 14.76
C LYS A 71 9.44 6.72 14.86
N LEU A 72 8.79 7.04 13.75
CA LEU A 72 7.35 7.28 13.70
C LEU A 72 6.55 5.97 13.74
N TYR A 73 7.12 4.88 13.24
CA TYR A 73 6.47 3.56 13.11
C TYR A 73 7.33 2.42 13.71
N PRO A 74 7.61 2.44 15.01
CA PRO A 74 8.41 1.40 15.65
C PRO A 74 7.70 0.04 15.71
N ASP A 75 6.36 0.04 15.77
CA ASP A 75 5.54 -1.17 15.99
C ASP A 75 5.37 -2.04 14.73
N GLU A 76 5.59 -1.48 13.53
CA GLU A 76 5.55 -2.21 12.26
C GLU A 76 6.85 -2.96 11.95
N ILE A 77 7.91 -2.72 12.74
CA ILE A 77 9.16 -3.48 12.64
C ILE A 77 8.97 -4.86 13.27
N THR A 78 8.08 -4.96 14.27
CA THR A 78 7.81 -6.21 15.01
C THR A 78 6.58 -6.93 14.48
N THR A 79 5.64 -6.22 13.87
CA THR A 79 4.49 -6.78 13.16
C THR A 79 4.79 -6.77 11.67
N ALA A 80 5.05 -7.94 11.07
CA ALA A 80 5.28 -8.02 9.63
C ALA A 80 4.15 -7.28 8.89
N PRO A 81 4.48 -6.40 7.92
CA PRO A 81 3.50 -5.52 7.30
C PRO A 81 2.39 -6.36 6.65
N VAL A 82 1.15 -5.90 6.75
CA VAL A 82 -0.04 -6.59 6.21
C VAL A 82 0.13 -6.92 4.71
N TRP A 83 0.89 -6.10 3.98
CA TRP A 83 1.20 -6.33 2.56
C TRP A 83 2.11 -7.55 2.30
N SER A 84 2.94 -7.95 3.27
CA SER A 84 3.80 -9.13 3.11
C SER A 84 2.99 -10.42 2.97
N TYR A 85 1.78 -10.47 3.54
CA TYR A 85 0.86 -11.60 3.37
C TYR A 85 0.07 -11.55 2.06
N ALA A 86 -0.13 -10.37 1.48
CA ALA A 86 -0.87 -10.21 0.23
C ALA A 86 -0.16 -10.94 -0.91
N GLY A 87 1.13 -10.64 -1.15
CA GLY A 87 1.88 -11.24 -2.26
C GLY A 87 2.07 -12.77 -2.17
N GLN A 88 1.98 -13.34 -0.97
CA GLN A 88 2.15 -14.78 -0.74
C GLN A 88 0.82 -15.55 -0.87
N ALA A 89 -0.31 -14.93 -0.51
CA ALA A 89 -1.63 -15.52 -0.71
C ALA A 89 -2.03 -15.60 -2.20
N CYS A 90 -1.64 -14.61 -3.00
CA CYS A 90 -2.00 -14.52 -4.43
C CYS A 90 -1.35 -15.59 -5.32
N LYS A 91 -0.40 -16.39 -4.82
CA LYS A 91 0.27 -17.45 -5.61
C LYS A 91 -0.27 -18.85 -5.36
N THR A 92 -1.38 -18.96 -4.65
CA THR A 92 -2.02 -20.25 -4.37
C THR A 92 -2.70 -20.80 -5.62
N VAL A 93 -2.57 -22.11 -5.87
CA VAL A 93 -3.24 -22.79 -6.98
C VAL A 93 -4.66 -23.15 -6.56
N GLY A 94 -5.66 -22.66 -7.29
CA GLY A 94 -7.03 -23.12 -7.18
C GLY A 94 -7.28 -24.33 -8.09
N VAL A 95 -8.19 -25.21 -7.67
CA VAL A 95 -8.58 -26.41 -8.41
C VAL A 95 -10.08 -26.39 -8.66
N SER A 96 -10.51 -26.64 -9.90
CA SER A 96 -11.93 -26.76 -10.23
C SER A 96 -12.48 -28.16 -9.88
N PRO A 97 -13.81 -28.34 -9.78
CA PRO A 97 -14.43 -29.66 -9.62
C PRO A 97 -14.09 -30.66 -10.73
N HIS A 98 -13.61 -30.18 -11.89
CA HIS A 98 -13.21 -31.01 -13.03
C HIS A 98 -11.70 -31.27 -13.06
N GLY A 99 -10.95 -30.85 -12.03
CA GLY A 99 -9.51 -31.08 -11.91
C GLY A 99 -8.65 -30.08 -12.70
N GLU A 100 -9.22 -28.97 -13.18
CA GLU A 100 -8.42 -27.90 -13.78
C GLU A 100 -7.75 -27.07 -12.70
N GLU A 101 -6.47 -26.78 -12.86
CA GLU A 101 -5.70 -25.99 -11.91
C GLU A 101 -5.35 -24.61 -12.49
N ARG A 102 -5.50 -23.55 -11.68
CA ARG A 102 -5.06 -22.20 -12.04
C ARG A 102 -4.31 -21.54 -10.89
N SER A 103 -3.10 -21.07 -11.17
CA SER A 103 -2.30 -20.31 -10.22
C SER A 103 -2.90 -18.93 -9.99
N GLY A 104 -3.06 -18.55 -8.72
CA GLY A 104 -3.54 -17.24 -8.27
C GLY A 104 -5.03 -17.00 -8.41
N MET A 105 -5.78 -17.98 -8.91
CA MET A 105 -7.23 -17.92 -9.06
C MET A 105 -7.92 -18.93 -8.15
N VAL A 106 -9.17 -18.64 -7.79
CA VAL A 106 -10.08 -19.55 -7.10
C VAL A 106 -11.23 -19.92 -8.03
N PHE A 107 -11.66 -21.17 -7.98
CA PHE A 107 -12.86 -21.60 -8.69
C PHE A 107 -14.08 -21.34 -7.80
N ILE A 108 -15.02 -20.54 -8.30
CA ILE A 108 -16.30 -20.28 -7.66
C ILE A 108 -17.34 -21.19 -8.32
N PRO A 109 -17.97 -22.11 -7.57
CA PRO A 109 -19.00 -22.98 -8.12
C PRO A 109 -20.21 -22.15 -8.53
N GLY A 110 -20.90 -22.60 -9.59
CA GLY A 110 -22.14 -21.98 -10.03
C GLY A 110 -23.19 -22.05 -8.94
N ALA A 111 -23.86 -20.93 -8.69
CA ALA A 111 -24.85 -20.80 -7.63
C ALA A 111 -25.85 -19.71 -7.96
N THR A 112 -26.97 -19.76 -7.24
CA THR A 112 -27.98 -18.70 -7.22
C THR A 112 -27.81 -17.89 -5.94
N PHE A 113 -27.72 -16.57 -6.06
CA PHE A 113 -27.57 -15.68 -4.92
C PHE A 113 -28.36 -14.37 -5.12
N ASN A 114 -28.61 -13.67 -4.02
CA ASN A 114 -29.27 -12.35 -4.06
C ASN A 114 -28.22 -11.26 -4.26
N MET A 115 -28.31 -10.56 -5.39
CA MET A 115 -27.43 -9.43 -5.73
C MET A 115 -28.15 -8.11 -5.48
N GLY A 116 -27.42 -7.12 -4.97
CA GLY A 116 -27.96 -5.80 -4.60
C GLY A 116 -28.38 -5.74 -3.13
N SER A 117 -28.80 -4.56 -2.68
CA SER A 117 -29.15 -4.28 -1.28
C SER A 117 -30.42 -3.44 -1.21
N PRO A 118 -31.35 -3.68 -0.26
CA PRO A 118 -32.52 -2.82 -0.07
C PRO A 118 -32.16 -1.49 0.61
N ASP A 119 -31.07 -1.46 1.38
CA ASP A 119 -30.61 -0.29 2.15
C ASP A 119 -29.43 0.43 1.47
N GLY A 120 -29.04 0.01 0.26
CA GLY A 120 -27.95 0.59 -0.51
C GLY A 120 -28.35 1.85 -1.28
N ASP A 121 -27.40 2.43 -2.01
CA ASP A 121 -27.68 3.56 -2.91
C ASP A 121 -28.69 3.15 -4.01
N VAL A 122 -29.28 4.15 -4.70
CA VAL A 122 -30.31 3.91 -5.74
C VAL A 122 -29.82 2.95 -6.83
N SER A 123 -28.52 2.96 -7.15
CA SER A 123 -27.90 2.06 -8.13
C SER A 123 -27.62 0.64 -7.62
N GLU A 124 -27.66 0.42 -6.30
CA GLU A 124 -27.45 -0.88 -5.67
C GLU A 124 -28.76 -1.63 -5.42
N GLN A 125 -29.89 -0.93 -5.55
CA GLN A 125 -31.25 -1.47 -5.47
C GLN A 125 -31.77 -1.91 -6.85
N PRO A 126 -32.69 -2.88 -6.93
CA PRO A 126 -33.21 -3.70 -5.83
C PRO A 126 -32.35 -4.96 -5.61
N THR A 127 -32.57 -5.61 -4.47
CA THR A 127 -32.14 -7.01 -4.31
C THR A 127 -32.88 -7.90 -5.29
N ARG A 128 -32.14 -8.66 -6.10
CA ARG A 128 -32.69 -9.61 -7.08
C ARG A 128 -31.91 -10.91 -7.09
N GLU A 129 -32.60 -11.99 -7.40
CA GLU A 129 -31.98 -13.30 -7.53
C GLU A 129 -31.19 -13.40 -8.86
N VAL A 130 -29.95 -13.87 -8.78
CA VAL A 130 -29.03 -14.03 -9.92
C VAL A 130 -28.45 -15.43 -9.88
N THR A 131 -28.51 -16.14 -11.01
CA THR A 131 -27.87 -17.43 -11.18
C THR A 131 -26.65 -17.29 -12.08
N LEU A 132 -25.49 -17.71 -11.58
CA LEU A 132 -24.23 -17.74 -12.33
C LEU A 132 -23.76 -19.19 -12.51
N THR A 133 -23.13 -19.48 -13.64
CA THR A 133 -22.39 -20.73 -13.85
C THR A 133 -21.07 -20.68 -13.10
N GLY A 134 -20.35 -21.81 -12.98
CA GLY A 134 -19.05 -21.82 -12.32
C GLY A 134 -17.99 -21.06 -13.11
N TYR A 135 -17.13 -20.29 -12.42
CA TYR A 135 -16.11 -19.44 -13.04
C TYR A 135 -14.86 -19.33 -12.17
N TRP A 136 -13.77 -18.86 -12.80
CA TRP A 136 -12.52 -18.53 -12.11
C TRP A 136 -12.50 -17.05 -11.73
N LEU A 137 -12.07 -16.76 -10.50
CA LEU A 137 -11.89 -15.41 -9.99
C LEU A 137 -10.47 -15.24 -9.46
N ASP A 138 -9.81 -14.13 -9.79
CA ASP A 138 -8.52 -13.82 -9.18
C ASP A 138 -8.66 -13.71 -7.67
N ARG A 139 -7.73 -14.34 -6.95
CA ARG A 139 -7.70 -14.25 -5.48
C ARG A 139 -7.38 -12.84 -5.00
N CYS A 140 -6.67 -12.08 -5.84
CA CYS A 140 -6.19 -10.75 -5.52
C CYS A 140 -6.48 -9.79 -6.67
N GLU A 141 -6.56 -8.51 -6.35
CA GLU A 141 -6.57 -7.46 -7.36
C GLU A 141 -5.26 -7.48 -8.16
N VAL A 142 -5.35 -7.12 -9.43
CA VAL A 142 -4.18 -6.99 -10.31
C VAL A 142 -3.26 -5.91 -9.77
N SER A 143 -1.97 -6.22 -9.64
CA SER A 143 -0.96 -5.28 -9.15
C SER A 143 -0.19 -4.63 -10.30
N ASN A 144 0.42 -3.47 -10.06
CA ASN A 144 1.28 -2.82 -11.05
C ASN A 144 2.55 -3.63 -11.40
N ALA A 145 2.85 -4.70 -10.66
CA ALA A 145 4.00 -5.55 -10.90
C ALA A 145 3.70 -6.73 -11.84
N ASP A 146 2.43 -6.96 -12.17
CA ASP A 146 1.96 -7.99 -13.12
C ASP A 146 1.89 -7.44 -14.56
#